data_AF-A0A453NPK6-F1
#
_entry.id   AF-A0A453NPK6-F1
#
_cell.length_a   1.000
_cell.length_b   1.000
_cell.length_c   1.000
_cell.angle_alpha   90.00
_cell.angle_beta   90.00
_cell.angle_gamma   90.00
#
_symmetry.space_group_name_H-M   'P 1'
#
loop_
_entity.id
_entity.type
_entity.pdbx_description
1 polymer ?
#
loop_
_entity_poly.entity_id
_entity_poly.type
_entity_poly.pdbx_seq_one_letter_code
_entity_poly.pdbx_strand_id
1 'polypeptide(L)'
;LDEPRRLPLSSPLPASRPSVYHSPEAFAAGYAEMERSFKVYIYPDGDPKTFYQTPRKLTGKYASEGYFFQNIRESRFRTEDPDKADLFFVPISPHKMRGKGTSYENMTMIVKDYVEGLISKYPYWNRTLGADHFFVACHDVGVRAFEGLPFMVKNSIRAVCSPSYNVDFIPHKDVALPQVLQPFALPEGGNDIENRTNLGFWAGHRNSKIRVILARVWENDTELAISNNRINRAIGELVYQKQFYRTKFCICPGGSQVNSARISDSIHYGCVPG
;
A
#
# COMPACT_ATOMS: atom_id res chain seq x y z
N LEU A 1 -18.84 25.46 -65.04
CA LEU A 1 -17.49 25.58 -64.44
C LEU A 1 -17.67 25.29 -62.96
N ASP A 2 -17.51 24.02 -62.64
CA ASP A 2 -17.49 23.48 -61.29
C ASP A 2 -16.28 24.03 -60.51
N GLU A 3 -16.49 24.49 -59.29
CA GLU A 3 -15.44 24.51 -58.27
C GLU A 3 -15.93 23.71 -57.05
N PRO A 4 -15.23 22.63 -56.64
CA PRO A 4 -15.66 21.83 -55.51
C PRO A 4 -15.23 22.50 -54.19
N ARG A 5 -16.17 22.54 -53.24
CA ARG A 5 -15.89 22.91 -51.84
C ARG A 5 -14.82 21.99 -51.25
N ARG A 6 -13.68 22.55 -50.86
CA ARG A 6 -12.70 21.85 -50.02
C ARG A 6 -13.29 21.63 -48.63
N LEU A 7 -13.40 20.37 -48.22
CA LEU A 7 -13.61 19.98 -46.82
C LEU A 7 -12.44 20.49 -45.96
N PRO A 8 -12.67 20.94 -44.72
CA PRO A 8 -11.56 21.28 -43.83
C PRO A 8 -10.74 20.02 -43.56
N LEU A 9 -9.41 20.13 -43.67
CA LEU A 9 -8.49 19.09 -43.21
C LEU A 9 -8.85 18.77 -41.75
N SER A 10 -9.07 17.48 -41.48
CA SER A 10 -9.17 16.93 -40.14
C SER A 10 -8.02 17.47 -39.28
N SER A 11 -8.36 18.08 -38.15
CA SER A 11 -7.40 18.43 -37.10
C SER A 11 -6.49 17.23 -36.81
N PRO A 12 -5.18 17.42 -36.62
CA PRO A 12 -4.31 16.32 -36.21
C PRO A 12 -4.90 15.66 -34.96
N LEU A 13 -5.04 14.33 -35.00
CA LEU A 13 -5.32 13.54 -33.81
C LEU A 13 -4.34 14.00 -32.70
N PRO A 14 -4.80 14.27 -31.47
CA PRO A 14 -3.92 14.70 -30.41
C PRO A 14 -2.78 13.69 -30.30
N ALA A 15 -1.54 14.19 -30.36
CA ALA A 15 -0.33 13.38 -30.22
C ALA A 15 -0.55 12.40 -29.07
N SER A 16 -0.38 11.10 -29.35
CA SER A 16 -0.53 10.03 -28.37
C SER A 16 0.25 10.43 -27.12
N ARG A 17 -0.44 10.58 -25.99
CA ARG A 17 0.21 10.93 -24.72
C ARG A 17 1.39 9.98 -24.52
N PRO A 18 2.60 10.48 -24.16
CA PRO A 18 3.72 9.60 -23.90
C PRO A 18 3.33 8.64 -22.79
N SER A 19 3.48 7.35 -23.05
CA SER A 19 3.15 6.34 -22.05
C SER A 19 4.24 6.32 -20.97
N VAL A 20 3.81 6.15 -19.72
CA VAL A 20 4.70 5.97 -18.57
C VAL A 20 5.43 4.62 -18.64
N TYR A 21 4.90 3.66 -19.39
CA TYR A 21 5.47 2.33 -19.54
C TYR A 21 6.44 2.25 -20.72
N HIS A 22 7.58 1.57 -20.51
CA HIS A 22 8.56 1.29 -21.56
C HIS A 22 7.94 0.56 -22.76
N SER A 23 7.03 -0.39 -22.51
CA SER A 23 6.17 -1.00 -23.53
C SER A 23 4.73 -1.08 -23.00
N PRO A 24 3.83 -0.18 -23.42
CA PRO A 24 2.45 -0.15 -22.97
C PRO A 24 1.68 -1.41 -23.35
N GLU A 25 1.92 -1.92 -24.55
CA GLU A 25 1.25 -3.11 -25.09
C GLU A 25 1.67 -4.36 -24.33
N ALA A 26 2.97 -4.52 -24.05
CA ALA A 26 3.48 -5.65 -23.28
C ALA A 26 2.97 -5.60 -21.83
N PHE A 27 2.94 -4.42 -21.20
CA PHE A 27 2.37 -4.27 -19.86
C PHE A 27 0.88 -4.63 -19.84
N ALA A 28 0.09 -4.09 -20.78
CA ALA A 28 -1.34 -4.36 -20.86
C ALA A 28 -1.64 -5.84 -21.09
N ALA A 29 -0.93 -6.48 -22.03
CA ALA A 29 -1.08 -7.91 -22.30
C ALA A 29 -0.66 -8.77 -21.09
N GLY A 30 0.48 -8.46 -20.47
CA GLY A 30 0.97 -9.19 -19.29
C GLY A 30 0.07 -9.02 -18.07
N TYR A 31 -0.46 -7.81 -17.85
CA TYR A 31 -1.41 -7.56 -16.77
C TYR A 31 -2.72 -8.32 -17.00
N ALA A 32 -3.28 -8.28 -18.21
CA ALA A 32 -4.49 -9.04 -18.55
C ALA A 32 -4.31 -10.56 -18.38
N GLU A 33 -3.12 -11.07 -18.74
CA GLU A 33 -2.79 -12.49 -18.49
C GLU A 33 -2.74 -12.81 -17.01
N MET A 34 -2.00 -12.01 -16.22
CA MET A 34 -1.91 -12.15 -14.77
C MET A 34 -3.31 -12.11 -14.14
N GLU A 35 -4.16 -11.16 -14.55
CA GLU A 35 -5.52 -11.03 -14.04
C GLU A 35 -6.40 -12.27 -14.26
N ARG A 36 -6.09 -13.06 -15.30
CA ARG A 36 -6.83 -14.27 -15.68
C ARG A 36 -6.26 -15.52 -14.99
N SER A 37 -4.94 -15.69 -15.02
CA SER A 37 -4.28 -16.94 -14.65
C SER A 37 -3.73 -16.95 -13.23
N PHE A 38 -3.38 -15.80 -12.66
CA PHE A 38 -2.74 -15.74 -11.34
C PHE A 38 -3.63 -16.28 -10.23
N LYS A 39 -3.07 -17.16 -9.39
CA LYS A 39 -3.74 -17.79 -8.27
C LYS A 39 -2.93 -17.75 -6.98
N VAL A 40 -3.66 -17.53 -5.89
CA VAL A 40 -3.16 -17.53 -4.53
C VAL A 40 -3.90 -18.58 -3.72
N TYR A 41 -3.18 -19.55 -3.18
CA TYR A 41 -3.70 -20.46 -2.18
C TYR A 41 -3.52 -19.84 -0.79
N ILE A 42 -4.57 -19.85 0.02
CA ILE A 42 -4.53 -19.36 1.39
C ILE A 42 -4.53 -20.58 2.31
N TYR A 43 -3.53 -20.72 3.18
CA TYR A 43 -3.52 -21.82 4.15
C TYR A 43 -4.84 -21.85 4.95
N PRO A 44 -5.43 -23.02 5.23
CA PRO A 44 -6.71 -23.10 5.94
C PRO A 44 -6.55 -23.01 7.47
N ASP A 45 -5.34 -23.20 8.00
CA ASP A 45 -5.13 -23.48 9.43
C ASP A 45 -5.17 -22.30 10.36
N GLY A 46 -5.00 -21.09 9.86
CA GLY A 46 -5.00 -20.01 10.81
C GLY A 46 -6.41 -19.65 11.23
N ASP A 47 -6.48 -19.44 12.53
CA ASP A 47 -7.70 -19.58 13.26
C ASP A 47 -8.65 -18.42 12.91
N PRO A 48 -9.84 -18.74 12.37
CA PRO A 48 -10.87 -17.77 12.02
C PRO A 48 -11.39 -16.96 13.19
N LYS A 49 -10.99 -17.21 14.43
CA LYS A 49 -11.36 -16.46 15.64
C LYS A 49 -10.21 -15.63 16.21
N THR A 50 -8.98 -15.80 15.74
CA THR A 50 -7.81 -15.21 16.43
C THR A 50 -6.83 -14.47 15.53
N PHE A 51 -6.47 -15.00 14.36
CA PHE A 51 -5.42 -14.41 13.50
C PHE A 51 -5.90 -14.11 12.09
N TYR A 52 -7.05 -14.66 11.68
CA TYR A 52 -7.58 -14.50 10.33
C TYR A 52 -8.66 -13.44 10.18
N GLN A 53 -9.44 -13.07 11.20
CA GLN A 53 -10.59 -12.21 10.91
C GLN A 53 -10.19 -10.83 10.39
N THR A 54 -10.82 -10.40 9.29
CA THR A 54 -10.91 -8.98 8.95
C THR A 54 -11.41 -8.23 10.21
N PRO A 55 -10.67 -7.25 10.75
CA PRO A 55 -11.15 -6.44 11.86
C PRO A 55 -12.58 -5.95 11.65
N ARG A 56 -13.44 -6.04 12.69
CA ARG A 56 -14.80 -5.47 12.66
C ARG A 56 -14.80 -3.97 12.32
N LYS A 57 -13.68 -3.29 12.59
CA LYS A 57 -13.39 -1.92 12.15
C LYS A 57 -11.97 -1.87 11.57
N LEU A 58 -11.86 -1.59 10.28
CA LEU A 58 -10.60 -1.40 9.56
C LEU A 58 -10.15 0.06 9.68
N THR A 59 -9.87 0.52 10.90
CA THR A 59 -9.54 1.92 11.15
C THR A 59 -8.17 2.08 11.80
N GLY A 60 -7.63 3.30 11.71
CA GLY A 60 -6.36 3.65 12.32
C GLY A 60 -5.16 3.03 11.60
N LYS A 61 -3.99 3.03 12.27
CA LYS A 61 -2.73 2.74 11.57
C LYS A 61 -2.70 1.35 10.91
N TYR A 62 -3.31 0.33 11.52
CA TYR A 62 -3.26 -1.04 11.01
C TYR A 62 -4.32 -1.40 9.95
N ALA A 63 -5.08 -0.42 9.46
CA ALA A 63 -6.19 -0.66 8.54
C ALA A 63 -5.77 -1.42 7.27
N SER A 64 -4.62 -1.08 6.67
CA SER A 64 -4.16 -1.71 5.42
C SER A 64 -3.93 -3.22 5.53
N GLU A 65 -3.42 -3.70 6.68
CA GLU A 65 -3.25 -5.14 6.91
C GLU A 65 -4.61 -5.84 6.87
N GLY A 66 -5.61 -5.27 7.54
CA GLY A 66 -6.95 -5.82 7.53
C GLY A 66 -7.64 -5.74 6.15
N TYR A 67 -7.46 -4.64 5.41
CA TYR A 67 -7.96 -4.53 4.03
C TYR A 67 -7.29 -5.55 3.10
N PHE A 68 -5.99 -5.78 3.24
CA PHE A 68 -5.30 -6.80 2.47
C PHE A 68 -5.89 -8.20 2.72
N PHE A 69 -6.09 -8.55 4.00
CA PHE A 69 -6.69 -9.83 4.39
C PHE A 69 -8.12 -10.00 3.87
N GLN A 70 -8.91 -8.93 3.83
CA GLN A 70 -10.24 -8.96 3.23
C GLN A 70 -10.16 -9.14 1.71
N ASN A 71 -9.43 -8.26 1.04
CA ASN A 71 -9.37 -8.21 -0.41
C ASN A 71 -8.82 -9.49 -1.00
N ILE A 72 -7.76 -10.08 -0.43
CA ILE A 72 -7.18 -11.32 -0.98
C ILE A 72 -8.17 -12.49 -0.92
N ARG A 73 -9.01 -12.55 0.12
CA ARG A 73 -10.01 -13.62 0.29
C ARG A 73 -11.21 -13.50 -0.62
N GLU A 74 -11.64 -12.26 -0.85
CA GLU A 74 -12.78 -11.92 -1.70
C GLU A 74 -12.37 -11.77 -3.18
N SER A 75 -11.05 -11.79 -3.45
CA SER A 75 -10.52 -11.65 -4.81
C SER A 75 -10.74 -12.90 -5.67
N ARG A 76 -10.82 -12.66 -6.99
CA ARG A 76 -10.76 -13.71 -8.03
C ARG A 76 -9.43 -14.47 -8.11
N PHE A 77 -8.41 -13.98 -7.42
CA PHE A 77 -7.09 -14.61 -7.37
C PHE A 77 -7.06 -15.79 -6.41
N ARG A 78 -7.99 -15.87 -5.45
CA ARG A 78 -8.03 -17.00 -4.52
C ARG A 78 -8.32 -18.32 -5.24
N THR A 79 -7.59 -19.37 -4.88
CA THR A 79 -7.87 -20.76 -5.24
C THR A 79 -7.94 -21.64 -4.00
N GLU A 80 -8.83 -22.64 -4.00
CA GLU A 80 -8.84 -23.72 -3.01
C GLU A 80 -7.97 -24.91 -3.45
N ASP A 81 -7.51 -24.89 -4.69
CA ASP A 81 -6.67 -25.92 -5.29
C ASP A 81 -5.20 -25.46 -5.24
N PRO A 82 -4.36 -26.07 -4.37
CA PRO A 82 -2.97 -25.68 -4.19
C PRO A 82 -2.09 -26.00 -5.40
N ASP A 83 -2.48 -26.95 -6.25
CA ASP A 83 -1.71 -27.31 -7.45
C ASP A 83 -1.85 -26.24 -8.55
N LYS A 84 -2.89 -25.40 -8.46
CA LYS A 84 -3.09 -24.25 -9.35
C LYS A 84 -2.46 -22.97 -8.83
N ALA A 85 -1.89 -22.96 -7.62
CA ALA A 85 -1.44 -21.75 -6.97
C ALA A 85 -0.03 -21.32 -7.41
N ASP A 86 0.09 -20.05 -7.79
CA ASP A 86 1.38 -19.41 -8.06
C ASP A 86 2.05 -18.94 -6.76
N LEU A 87 1.26 -18.44 -5.81
CA LEU A 87 1.74 -18.01 -4.49
C LEU A 87 0.89 -18.58 -3.35
N PHE A 88 1.51 -18.69 -2.18
CA PHE A 88 0.90 -19.20 -0.95
C PHE A 88 0.84 -18.08 0.08
N PHE A 89 -0.38 -17.66 0.44
CA PHE A 89 -0.55 -16.68 1.51
C PHE A 89 -0.42 -17.37 2.87
N VAL A 90 0.41 -16.82 3.76
CA VAL A 90 0.54 -17.14 5.19
C VAL A 90 -0.25 -16.11 6.02
N PRO A 91 -1.55 -16.33 6.22
CA PRO A 91 -2.50 -15.42 6.87
C PRO A 91 -2.35 -15.28 8.41
N ILE A 92 -1.18 -14.87 8.87
CA ILE A 92 -0.95 -14.54 10.28
C ILE A 92 -1.00 -13.02 10.49
N SER A 93 -1.77 -12.54 11.47
CA SER A 93 -1.95 -11.10 11.73
C SER A 93 -1.32 -10.67 13.06
N PRO A 94 -0.13 -10.07 13.04
CA PRO A 94 0.48 -9.42 14.21
C PRO A 94 -0.40 -8.31 14.80
N HIS A 95 -1.15 -7.57 13.96
CA HIS A 95 -2.10 -6.56 14.45
C HIS A 95 -3.13 -7.16 15.43
N LYS A 96 -3.67 -8.34 15.11
CA LYS A 96 -4.62 -9.03 15.98
C LYS A 96 -4.00 -9.50 17.29
N MET A 97 -2.78 -10.03 17.24
CA MET A 97 -2.03 -10.38 18.46
C MET A 97 -1.88 -9.15 19.36
N ARG A 98 -1.57 -7.98 18.78
CA ARG A 98 -1.41 -6.74 19.54
C ARG A 98 -2.72 -6.28 20.16
N GLY A 99 -3.82 -6.39 19.42
CA GLY A 99 -5.16 -6.07 19.93
C GLY A 99 -5.58 -6.92 21.14
N LYS A 100 -4.97 -8.10 21.32
CA LYS A 100 -5.18 -9.00 22.48
C LYS A 100 -4.22 -8.76 23.64
N GLY A 101 -3.29 -7.81 23.52
CA GLY A 101 -2.29 -7.55 24.54
C GLY A 101 -1.14 -8.57 24.57
N THR A 102 -0.94 -9.35 23.50
CA THR A 102 0.20 -10.26 23.40
C THR A 102 1.52 -9.47 23.41
N SER A 103 2.50 -9.90 24.21
CA SER A 103 3.85 -9.32 24.22
C SER A 103 4.59 -9.61 22.91
N TYR A 104 5.63 -8.85 22.59
CA TYR A 104 6.38 -9.07 21.36
C TYR A 104 7.09 -10.43 21.34
N GLU A 105 7.59 -10.87 22.49
CA GLU A 105 8.25 -12.17 22.66
C GLU A 105 7.26 -13.31 22.36
N ASN A 106 6.04 -13.19 22.89
CA ASN A 106 4.98 -14.18 22.66
C ASN A 106 4.48 -14.15 21.21
N MET A 107 4.45 -12.98 20.55
CA MET A 107 4.10 -12.90 19.12
C MET A 107 5.05 -13.74 18.28
N THR A 108 6.37 -13.58 18.49
CA THR A 108 7.38 -14.33 17.73
C THR A 108 7.23 -15.84 17.92
N MET A 109 6.98 -16.30 19.15
CA MET A 109 6.72 -17.72 19.41
C MET A 109 5.46 -18.22 18.72
N ILE A 110 4.35 -17.46 18.78
CA ILE A 110 3.10 -17.83 18.10
C ILE A 110 3.31 -17.94 16.58
N VAL A 111 4.03 -16.98 15.97
CA VAL A 111 4.32 -17.02 14.54
C VAL A 111 5.18 -18.24 14.20
N LYS A 112 6.21 -18.51 15.01
CA LYS A 112 7.07 -19.68 14.84
C LYS A 112 6.27 -20.98 14.85
N ASP A 113 5.51 -21.21 15.91
CA ASP A 113 4.74 -22.44 16.10
C ASP A 113 3.70 -22.63 14.98
N TYR A 114 3.07 -21.53 14.55
CA TYR A 114 2.13 -21.55 13.43
C TYR A 114 2.80 -21.99 12.13
N VAL A 115 3.94 -21.40 11.78
CA VAL A 115 4.65 -21.72 10.54
C VAL A 115 5.24 -23.13 10.58
N GLU A 116 5.82 -23.55 11.70
CA GLU A 116 6.31 -24.93 11.89
C GLU A 116 5.17 -25.97 11.76
N GLY A 117 3.98 -25.63 12.28
CA GLY A 117 2.77 -26.43 12.08
C GLY A 117 2.35 -26.52 10.60
N LEU A 118 2.38 -25.41 9.87
CA LEU A 118 2.10 -25.40 8.42
C LEU A 118 3.09 -26.27 7.64
N ILE A 119 4.38 -26.14 7.92
CA ILE A 119 5.45 -26.92 7.28
C ILE A 119 5.28 -28.42 7.54
N SER A 120 4.90 -28.77 8.77
CA SER A 120 4.73 -30.18 9.17
C SER A 120 3.47 -30.80 8.55
N LYS A 121 2.41 -30.00 8.35
CA LYS A 121 1.11 -30.48 7.90
C LYS A 121 0.94 -30.48 6.38
N TYR A 122 1.56 -29.52 5.68
CA TYR A 122 1.38 -29.34 4.23
C TYR A 122 2.71 -29.47 3.49
N PRO A 123 2.73 -30.15 2.33
CA PRO A 123 3.96 -30.34 1.57
C PRO A 123 4.42 -29.07 0.84
N TYR A 124 3.55 -28.05 0.71
CA TYR A 124 3.76 -26.91 -0.20
C TYR A 124 4.94 -26.01 0.20
N TRP A 125 5.20 -25.84 1.50
CA TRP A 125 6.31 -25.00 1.96
C TRP A 125 7.66 -25.53 1.49
N ASN A 126 7.85 -26.85 1.58
CA ASN A 126 9.13 -27.49 1.27
C ASN A 126 9.44 -27.53 -0.23
N ARG A 127 8.47 -27.24 -1.11
CA ARG A 127 8.66 -27.15 -2.56
C ARG A 127 9.67 -26.07 -2.95
N THR A 128 9.65 -24.95 -2.23
CA THR A 128 10.46 -23.75 -2.53
C THR A 128 11.21 -23.23 -1.31
N LEU A 129 11.10 -23.95 -0.18
CA LEU A 129 11.56 -23.50 1.14
C LEU A 129 10.96 -22.14 1.54
N GLY A 130 9.73 -21.87 1.12
CA GLY A 130 8.99 -20.65 1.43
C GLY A 130 9.15 -19.51 0.44
N ALA A 131 9.80 -19.69 -0.72
CA ALA A 131 10.08 -18.60 -1.66
C ALA A 131 8.84 -18.10 -2.43
N ASP A 132 7.84 -18.97 -2.62
CA ASP A 132 6.53 -18.64 -3.17
C ASP A 132 5.49 -18.33 -2.08
N HIS A 133 5.93 -18.21 -0.83
CA HIS A 133 5.08 -17.84 0.30
C HIS A 133 5.16 -16.36 0.58
N PHE A 134 4.04 -15.77 0.98
CA PHE A 134 4.02 -14.37 1.37
C PHE A 134 3.15 -14.10 2.58
N PHE A 135 3.47 -13.03 3.30
CA PHE A 135 2.75 -12.58 4.49
C PHE A 135 2.75 -11.07 4.61
N VAL A 136 1.81 -10.53 5.38
CA VAL A 136 1.73 -9.09 5.66
C VAL A 136 2.43 -8.81 6.98
N ALA A 137 3.36 -7.85 6.96
CA ALA A 137 4.07 -7.38 8.13
C ALA A 137 3.99 -5.84 8.18
N CYS A 138 2.87 -5.34 8.69
CA CYS A 138 2.63 -3.91 8.76
C CYS A 138 3.07 -3.28 10.08
N HIS A 139 3.71 -2.11 9.98
CA HIS A 139 4.20 -1.29 11.09
C HIS A 139 5.19 -2.01 12.02
N ASP A 140 5.42 -1.39 13.18
CA ASP A 140 6.29 -1.84 14.25
C ASP A 140 5.96 -3.25 14.75
N VAL A 141 4.67 -3.56 14.91
CA VAL A 141 4.22 -4.87 15.39
C VAL A 141 4.60 -6.00 14.42
N GLY A 142 4.51 -5.77 13.10
CA GLY A 142 4.91 -6.74 12.10
C GLY A 142 6.40 -7.04 12.22
N VAL A 143 7.24 -6.00 12.23
CA VAL A 143 8.70 -6.16 12.38
C VAL A 143 9.03 -6.98 13.63
N ARG A 144 8.44 -6.65 14.78
CA ARG A 144 8.70 -7.35 16.04
C ARG A 144 8.23 -8.81 16.05
N ALA A 145 7.06 -9.10 15.46
CA ALA A 145 6.51 -10.45 15.43
C ALA A 145 7.33 -11.43 14.56
N PHE A 146 8.11 -10.91 13.61
CA PHE A 146 8.94 -11.73 12.70
C PHE A 146 10.45 -11.61 12.97
N GLU A 147 10.88 -10.80 13.94
CA GLU A 147 12.31 -10.50 14.22
C GLU A 147 13.14 -11.77 14.51
N GLY A 148 12.54 -12.77 15.16
CA GLY A 148 13.19 -14.05 15.49
C GLY A 148 13.08 -15.14 14.42
N LEU A 149 12.60 -14.83 13.21
CA LEU A 149 12.27 -15.82 12.17
C LEU A 149 13.06 -15.57 10.87
N PRO A 150 14.41 -15.74 10.90
CA PRO A 150 15.27 -15.37 9.77
C PRO A 150 14.96 -16.15 8.49
N PHE A 151 14.58 -17.43 8.60
CA PHE A 151 14.22 -18.24 7.44
C PHE A 151 12.98 -17.71 6.72
N MET A 152 11.94 -17.36 7.47
CA MET A 152 10.72 -16.77 6.93
C MET A 152 10.99 -15.39 6.31
N VAL A 153 11.74 -14.55 7.01
CA VAL A 153 12.08 -13.19 6.56
C VAL A 153 12.92 -13.19 5.28
N LYS A 154 13.89 -14.11 5.16
CA LYS A 154 14.82 -14.18 4.02
C LYS A 154 14.23 -14.90 2.82
N ASN A 155 13.44 -15.95 3.02
CA ASN A 155 12.95 -16.76 1.91
C ASN A 155 11.60 -16.23 1.39
N SER A 156 10.66 -15.89 2.28
CA SER A 156 9.29 -15.55 1.91
C SER A 156 9.10 -14.07 1.60
N ILE A 157 8.17 -13.74 0.72
CA ILE A 157 7.83 -12.37 0.32
C ILE A 157 7.09 -11.65 1.45
N ARG A 158 7.55 -10.45 1.82
CA ARG A 158 6.82 -9.62 2.80
C ARG A 158 6.11 -8.48 2.12
N ALA A 159 4.82 -8.35 2.40
CA ALA A 159 4.06 -7.13 2.12
C ALA A 159 4.19 -6.19 3.33
N VAL A 160 4.89 -5.07 3.18
CA VAL A 160 5.21 -4.15 4.28
C VAL A 160 4.57 -2.78 4.12
N CYS A 161 3.99 -2.27 5.21
CA CYS A 161 3.24 -1.01 5.15
C CYS A 161 4.10 0.27 5.00
N SER A 162 5.41 0.17 5.27
CA SER A 162 6.33 1.30 5.24
C SER A 162 7.74 0.77 4.95
N PRO A 163 8.01 0.41 3.69
CA PRO A 163 9.34 -0.05 3.30
C PRO A 163 10.35 1.08 3.49
N SER A 164 11.53 0.73 4.00
CA SER A 164 12.67 1.64 4.09
C SER A 164 13.95 0.83 3.92
N TYR A 165 14.91 1.36 3.18
CA TYR A 165 16.23 0.74 3.03
C TYR A 165 17.02 0.66 4.35
N ASN A 166 16.64 1.47 5.35
CA ASN A 166 17.30 1.51 6.66
C ASN A 166 16.66 0.52 7.67
N VAL A 167 15.69 -0.26 7.24
CA VAL A 167 15.15 -1.40 8.01
C VAL A 167 15.30 -2.65 7.16
N ASP A 168 15.00 -3.82 7.71
CA ASP A 168 15.15 -5.12 7.03
C ASP A 168 14.20 -5.32 5.83
N PHE A 169 13.90 -4.31 5.00
CA PHE A 169 13.18 -4.47 3.73
C PHE A 169 14.14 -4.95 2.64
N ILE A 170 13.76 -5.97 1.88
CA ILE A 170 14.57 -6.58 0.82
C ILE A 170 13.96 -6.20 -0.54
N PRO A 171 14.47 -5.18 -1.26
CA PRO A 171 13.79 -4.58 -2.41
C PRO A 171 13.55 -5.53 -3.60
N HIS A 172 14.37 -6.56 -3.77
CA HIS A 172 14.24 -7.53 -4.87
C HIS A 172 13.24 -8.67 -4.57
N LYS A 173 12.61 -8.66 -3.38
CA LYS A 173 11.73 -9.73 -2.90
C LYS A 173 10.45 -9.20 -2.25
N ASP A 174 10.60 -8.22 -1.36
CA ASP A 174 9.50 -7.68 -0.58
C ASP A 174 8.70 -6.63 -1.36
N VAL A 175 7.44 -6.46 -1.00
CA VAL A 175 6.49 -5.59 -1.68
C VAL A 175 6.03 -4.47 -0.74
N ALA A 176 5.99 -3.25 -1.26
CA ALA A 176 5.42 -2.11 -0.58
C ALA A 176 3.89 -2.20 -0.57
N LEU A 177 3.27 -2.10 0.60
CA LEU A 177 1.82 -2.00 0.77
C LEU A 177 1.49 -0.60 1.33
N PRO A 178 1.13 0.39 0.51
CA PRO A 178 0.87 1.73 1.00
C PRO A 178 -0.15 1.74 2.15
N GLN A 179 0.12 2.52 3.20
CA GLN A 179 -0.84 2.65 4.26
C GLN A 179 -2.10 3.35 3.75
N VAL A 180 -3.29 2.82 4.06
CA VAL A 180 -4.58 3.42 3.67
C VAL A 180 -5.44 3.66 4.92
N LEU A 181 -6.15 4.78 4.94
CA LEU A 181 -7.10 5.12 6.00
C LEU A 181 -8.49 5.31 5.37
N GLN A 182 -9.29 4.26 5.41
CA GLN A 182 -10.67 4.28 4.92
C GLN A 182 -11.70 4.36 6.06
N PRO A 183 -12.93 4.80 5.76
CA PRO A 183 -13.38 5.35 4.49
C PRO A 183 -12.71 6.70 4.18
N PHE A 184 -12.52 7.00 2.90
CA PHE A 184 -12.07 8.34 2.50
C PHE A 184 -13.17 9.36 2.81
N ALA A 185 -12.79 10.47 3.44
CA ALA A 185 -13.75 11.49 3.89
C ALA A 185 -14.37 12.30 2.74
N LEU A 186 -13.71 12.31 1.58
CA LEU A 186 -14.16 12.95 0.35
C LEU A 186 -14.03 11.95 -0.83
N PRO A 187 -14.76 12.16 -1.94
CA PRO A 187 -14.69 11.33 -3.14
C PRO A 187 -13.28 11.22 -3.73
N GLU A 188 -13.08 10.42 -4.76
CA GLU A 188 -11.81 10.44 -5.50
C GLU A 188 -11.62 11.78 -6.25
N GLY A 189 -10.36 12.13 -6.51
CA GLY A 189 -9.97 13.25 -7.35
C GLY A 189 -10.36 13.03 -8.81
N GLY A 190 -10.65 14.12 -9.52
CA GLY A 190 -10.87 14.08 -10.97
C GLY A 190 -9.63 14.51 -11.76
N ASN A 191 -9.78 14.59 -13.08
CA ASN A 191 -8.78 15.23 -13.95
C ASN A 191 -8.94 16.76 -13.90
N ASP A 192 -8.82 17.32 -12.70
CA ASP A 192 -9.06 18.73 -12.36
C ASP A 192 -7.75 19.54 -12.27
N ILE A 193 -6.74 19.14 -13.05
CA ILE A 193 -5.38 19.70 -12.99
C ILE A 193 -5.38 21.23 -13.12
N GLU A 194 -6.23 21.78 -13.98
CA GLU A 194 -6.36 23.24 -14.20
C GLU A 194 -6.91 23.99 -12.99
N ASN A 195 -7.66 23.32 -12.11
CA ASN A 195 -8.23 23.93 -10.90
C ASN A 195 -7.27 23.89 -9.70
N ARG A 196 -6.09 23.28 -9.86
CA ARG A 196 -5.08 23.12 -8.79
C ARG A 196 -4.16 24.34 -8.76
N THR A 197 -4.36 25.20 -7.76
CA THR A 197 -3.64 26.47 -7.60
C THR A 197 -2.32 26.34 -6.85
N ASN A 198 -2.18 25.36 -5.95
CA ASN A 198 -0.97 25.16 -5.17
C ASN A 198 0.00 24.25 -5.92
N LEU A 199 1.29 24.58 -5.90
CA LEU A 199 2.33 23.72 -6.49
C LEU A 199 2.55 22.49 -5.63
N GLY A 200 2.79 22.68 -4.33
CA GLY A 200 3.09 21.61 -3.39
C GLY A 200 2.29 21.69 -2.10
N PHE A 201 2.08 20.56 -1.43
CA PHE A 201 1.38 20.48 -0.15
C PHE A 201 2.08 19.54 0.80
N TRP A 202 2.25 19.99 2.04
CA TRP A 202 2.60 19.13 3.16
C TRP A 202 1.92 19.59 4.43
N ALA A 203 1.39 18.63 5.19
CA ALA A 203 0.99 18.87 6.56
C ALA A 203 1.43 17.74 7.51
N GLY A 204 1.89 18.12 8.69
CA GLY A 204 2.12 17.17 9.79
C GLY A 204 3.14 17.60 10.83
N HIS A 205 3.42 16.67 11.73
CA HIS A 205 4.38 16.88 12.82
C HIS A 205 5.84 16.86 12.33
N ARG A 206 6.66 17.73 12.91
CA ARG A 206 8.13 17.79 12.75
C ARG A 206 8.83 16.66 13.53
N ASN A 207 8.45 15.42 13.26
CA ASN A 207 8.92 14.24 14.01
C ASN A 207 10.10 13.50 13.35
N SER A 208 10.75 14.09 12.36
CA SER A 208 11.97 13.57 11.73
C SER A 208 12.85 14.72 11.26
N LYS A 209 14.15 14.47 11.10
CA LYS A 209 15.12 15.48 10.61
C LYS A 209 14.64 16.14 9.32
N ILE A 210 14.16 15.33 8.36
CA ILE A 210 13.67 15.84 7.07
C ILE A 210 12.41 16.70 7.22
N ARG A 211 11.47 16.33 8.10
CA ARG A 211 10.24 17.12 8.33
C ARG A 211 10.53 18.44 9.05
N VAL A 212 11.53 18.47 9.94
CA VAL A 212 11.99 19.71 10.59
C VAL A 212 12.57 20.66 9.54
N ILE A 213 13.44 20.15 8.66
CA ILE A 213 14.06 20.95 7.60
C ILE A 213 13.00 21.45 6.61
N LEU A 214 12.14 20.55 6.11
CA LEU A 214 11.06 20.89 5.19
C LEU A 214 10.18 22.01 5.73
N ALA A 215 9.71 21.86 6.96
CA ALA A 215 8.86 22.88 7.58
C ALA A 215 9.60 24.21 7.74
N ARG A 216 10.87 24.20 8.14
CA ARG A 216 11.66 25.43 8.32
C ARG A 216 11.95 26.14 7.00
N VAL A 217 12.23 25.40 5.94
CA VAL A 217 12.64 25.97 4.64
C VAL A 217 11.43 26.48 3.86
N TRP A 218 10.29 25.79 3.94
CA TRP A 218 9.13 26.07 3.09
C TRP A 218 7.90 26.66 3.82
N GLU A 219 7.96 26.93 5.13
CA GLU A 219 6.78 27.47 5.87
C GLU A 219 6.25 28.81 5.35
N ASN A 220 7.09 29.62 4.69
CA ASN A 220 6.72 30.93 4.15
C ASN A 220 6.71 30.96 2.61
N ASP A 221 6.71 29.80 1.96
CA ASP A 221 6.68 29.71 0.51
C ASP A 221 5.29 30.08 -0.03
N THR A 222 5.22 30.82 -1.13
CA THR A 222 3.96 31.31 -1.71
C THR A 222 3.29 30.30 -2.63
N GLU A 223 4.04 29.32 -3.14
CA GLU A 223 3.54 28.27 -4.04
C GLU A 223 3.28 26.94 -3.30
N LEU A 224 3.87 26.77 -2.11
CA LEU A 224 3.73 25.57 -1.29
C LEU A 224 2.79 25.79 -0.10
N ALA A 225 1.73 24.99 -0.02
CA ALA A 225 0.86 24.93 1.15
C ALA A 225 1.49 24.08 2.26
N ILE A 226 2.22 24.72 3.18
CA ILE A 226 2.92 24.05 4.28
C ILE A 226 2.18 24.28 5.60
N SER A 227 1.80 23.20 6.29
CA SER A 227 1.11 23.26 7.58
C SER A 227 1.82 22.45 8.67
N ASN A 228 2.31 23.18 9.67
CA ASN A 228 3.22 22.65 10.69
C ASN A 228 2.51 22.14 11.96
N ASN A 229 1.18 22.25 12.00
CA ASN A 229 0.35 21.86 13.13
C ASN A 229 -0.45 20.60 12.81
N ARG A 230 -0.82 19.85 13.86
CA ARG A 230 -1.76 18.73 13.74
C ARG A 230 -3.08 19.30 13.23
N ILE A 231 -3.43 19.07 11.97
CA ILE A 231 -4.78 19.39 11.50
C ILE A 231 -5.71 18.47 12.30
N ASN A 232 -6.51 19.07 13.18
CA ASN A 232 -7.44 18.34 14.01
C ASN A 232 -8.46 17.66 13.11
N ARG A 233 -8.34 16.34 12.94
CA ARG A 233 -9.21 15.56 12.07
C ARG A 233 -10.70 15.62 12.47
N ALA A 234 -11.01 15.92 13.73
CA ALA A 234 -12.40 16.00 14.22
C ALA A 234 -13.17 17.27 13.77
N ILE A 235 -12.47 18.34 13.35
CA ILE A 235 -13.07 19.61 12.88
C ILE A 235 -12.55 19.98 11.47
N GLY A 236 -11.39 19.45 11.09
CA GLY A 236 -10.61 19.84 9.92
C GLY A 236 -10.25 18.69 8.98
N GLU A 237 -10.93 17.54 9.05
CA GLU A 237 -10.81 16.50 7.99
C GLU A 237 -11.05 17.15 6.64
N LEU A 238 -12.23 17.73 6.42
CA LEU A 238 -12.57 18.42 5.17
C LEU A 238 -11.55 19.48 4.75
N VAL A 239 -10.93 20.20 5.70
CA VAL A 239 -9.92 21.22 5.39
C VAL A 239 -8.60 20.59 4.94
N TYR A 240 -8.14 19.54 5.61
CA TYR A 240 -6.95 18.78 5.21
C TYR A 240 -7.15 18.11 3.84
N GLN A 241 -8.25 17.38 3.66
CA GLN A 241 -8.50 16.68 2.40
C GLN A 241 -8.71 17.65 1.22
N LYS A 242 -9.34 18.82 1.44
CA LYS A 242 -9.46 19.87 0.41
C LYS A 242 -8.12 20.41 -0.10
N GLN A 243 -7.05 20.35 0.70
CA GLN A 243 -5.73 20.79 0.23
C GLN A 243 -5.20 19.90 -0.88
N PHE A 244 -5.46 18.59 -0.84
CA PHE A 244 -5.04 17.67 -1.88
C PHE A 244 -5.66 18.02 -3.24
N TYR A 245 -6.97 18.31 -3.29
CA TYR A 245 -7.66 18.70 -4.53
C TYR A 245 -7.17 20.01 -5.13
N ARG A 246 -6.57 20.89 -4.32
CA ARG A 246 -6.07 22.19 -4.77
C ARG A 246 -4.60 22.16 -5.15
N THR A 247 -3.93 21.02 -4.97
CA THR A 247 -2.47 20.92 -5.07
C THR A 247 -2.06 19.97 -6.18
N LYS A 248 -1.03 20.35 -6.94
CA LYS A 248 -0.45 19.52 -8.01
C LYS A 248 0.39 18.37 -7.44
N PHE A 249 1.31 18.66 -6.52
CA PHE A 249 2.24 17.68 -5.93
C PHE A 249 2.08 17.58 -4.41
N CYS A 250 2.06 16.37 -3.86
CA CYS A 250 1.90 16.13 -2.44
C CYS A 250 3.16 15.52 -1.85
N ILE A 251 3.80 16.27 -0.96
CA ILE A 251 5.11 15.93 -0.43
C ILE A 251 4.93 14.91 0.71
N CYS A 252 5.59 13.77 0.60
CA CYS A 252 5.41 12.60 1.47
C CYS A 252 6.68 12.27 2.28
N PRO A 253 7.23 13.21 3.07
CA PRO A 253 8.51 12.99 3.75
C PRO A 253 8.40 11.91 4.84
N GLY A 254 9.43 11.06 4.91
CA GLY A 254 9.58 10.06 5.96
C GLY A 254 9.48 10.66 7.38
N GLY A 255 8.78 9.96 8.28
CA GLY A 255 8.64 10.35 9.70
C GLY A 255 9.38 9.39 10.62
N SER A 256 9.45 9.70 11.92
CA SER A 256 9.90 8.72 12.93
C SER A 256 8.91 7.58 13.15
N GLN A 257 7.65 7.76 12.73
CA GLN A 257 6.63 6.73 12.77
C GLN A 257 6.32 6.25 11.34
N VAL A 258 6.21 4.94 11.20
CA VAL A 258 5.85 4.19 9.98
C VAL A 258 4.34 4.25 9.68
N ASN A 259 3.65 5.35 9.97
CA ASN A 259 2.18 5.44 9.92
C ASN A 259 1.64 6.68 9.18
N SER A 260 2.15 6.94 7.97
CA SER A 260 1.55 7.96 7.11
C SER A 260 0.80 7.35 5.92
N ALA A 261 -0.49 7.65 5.83
CA ALA A 261 -1.32 7.37 4.65
C ALA A 261 -1.21 8.43 3.55
N ARG A 262 -0.23 9.35 3.61
CA ARG A 262 -0.17 10.48 2.66
C ARG A 262 -0.04 10.03 1.21
N ILE A 263 0.69 8.95 0.93
CA ILE A 263 0.82 8.45 -0.43
C ILE A 263 -0.55 8.02 -0.97
N SER A 264 -1.32 7.24 -0.20
CA SER A 264 -2.65 6.80 -0.63
C SER A 264 -3.66 7.94 -0.66
N ASP A 265 -3.64 8.86 0.32
CA ASP A 265 -4.46 10.07 0.31
C ASP A 265 -4.18 10.92 -0.95
N SER A 266 -2.90 11.09 -1.31
CA SER A 266 -2.49 11.87 -2.47
C SER A 266 -3.04 11.27 -3.76
N ILE A 267 -2.81 9.96 -3.96
CA ILE A 267 -3.33 9.24 -5.13
C ILE A 267 -4.85 9.32 -5.20
N HIS A 268 -5.54 9.04 -4.09
CA HIS A 268 -7.00 9.05 -4.03
C HIS A 268 -7.59 10.42 -4.36
N TYR A 269 -6.99 11.52 -3.87
CA TYR A 269 -7.46 12.88 -4.14
C TYR A 269 -6.83 13.52 -5.40
N GLY A 270 -6.13 12.75 -6.23
CA GLY A 270 -5.57 13.18 -7.51
C GLY A 270 -4.34 14.09 -7.42
N CYS A 271 -3.69 14.15 -6.25
CA CYS A 271 -2.44 14.87 -6.05
C CYS A 271 -1.26 13.94 -6.32
N VAL A 272 -0.26 14.38 -7.11
CA VAL A 272 0.88 13.52 -7.46
C VAL A 272 1.79 13.35 -6.24
N PRO A 273 1.97 12.13 -5.69
CA PRO A 273 2.84 11.93 -4.53
C PRO A 273 4.31 12.10 -4.91
N GLY A 274 5.07 12.84 -4.09
CA GLY A 274 6.51 13.09 -4.24
C GLY A 274 7.27 13.12 -2.92
#